data_AF-A0A5C1AHT4-F1
#
_entry.id   AF-A0A5C1AHT4-F1
#
_cell.length_a   1.000
_cell.length_b   1.000
_cell.length_c   1.000
_cell.angle_alpha   90.00
_cell.angle_beta   90.00
_cell.angle_gamma   90.00
#
_symmetry.space_group_name_H-M   'P 1'
#
loop_
_entity.id
_entity.type
_entity.pdbx_description
1 polymer ?
#
loop_
_entity_poly.entity_id
_entity_poly.type
_entity_poly.pdbx_seq_one_letter_code
_entity_poly.pdbx_strand_id
1 'polypeptide(L)'
;MPTSSMNGSSPITPERAARLYKLLSILAGGPQGRDPLLKKLKINARGFYRELELLRSRGIGVDPVGTKYHLVGDLDSALAKLPVPDLKLNVREALVLAKGPTAAHRKLQSQLNTLLGTTRHAY
;
A
#
# COMPACT_ATOMS: atom_id res chain seq x y z
N MET A 1 22.50 29.59 -9.50
CA MET A 1 21.55 28.71 -8.78
C MET A 1 20.31 28.51 -9.64
N PRO A 2 20.02 27.26 -10.03
CA PRO A 2 18.66 26.77 -10.07
C PRO A 2 18.58 25.44 -9.30
N THR A 3 17.91 25.40 -8.13
CA THR A 3 17.55 24.14 -7.48
C THR A 3 16.18 23.74 -7.97
N SER A 4 16.13 23.14 -9.16
CA SER A 4 14.93 22.51 -9.70
C SER A 4 14.54 21.32 -8.82
N SER A 5 13.42 21.46 -8.12
CA SER A 5 12.66 20.36 -7.54
C SER A 5 12.27 19.37 -8.65
N MET A 6 12.93 18.22 -8.73
CA MET A 6 12.37 17.04 -9.40
C MET A 6 12.17 15.98 -8.32
N ASN A 7 10.94 15.90 -7.84
CA ASN A 7 10.41 14.74 -7.13
C ASN A 7 10.74 13.49 -7.97
N GLY A 8 11.75 12.75 -7.56
CA GLY A 8 12.02 11.41 -8.06
C GLY A 8 10.92 10.47 -7.59
N SER A 9 9.73 10.58 -8.18
CA SER A 9 8.65 9.60 -8.01
C SER A 9 9.09 8.34 -8.73
N SER A 10 9.98 7.56 -8.10
CA SER A 10 10.30 6.22 -8.55
C SER A 10 8.98 5.49 -8.76
N PRO A 11 8.69 5.02 -9.98
CA PRO A 11 7.43 4.34 -10.25
C PRO A 11 7.31 3.16 -9.27
N ILE A 12 6.19 3.10 -8.57
CA ILE A 12 5.90 1.98 -7.70
C ILE A 12 5.57 0.80 -8.62
N THR A 13 6.35 -0.27 -8.54
CA THR A 13 6.03 -1.51 -9.27
C THR A 13 4.78 -2.16 -8.69
N PRO A 14 4.03 -2.98 -9.46
CA PRO A 14 2.90 -3.77 -8.96
C PRO A 14 3.18 -4.50 -7.64
N GLU A 15 4.32 -5.20 -7.56
CA GLU A 15 4.74 -5.93 -6.37
C GLU A 15 4.92 -5.03 -5.14
N ARG A 16 5.44 -3.82 -5.36
CA ARG A 16 5.66 -2.84 -4.30
C ARG A 16 4.33 -2.25 -3.86
N ALA A 17 3.42 -1.92 -4.77
CA ALA A 17 2.06 -1.49 -4.43
C ALA A 17 1.31 -2.55 -3.62
N ALA A 18 1.42 -3.83 -4.00
CA ALA A 18 0.85 -4.96 -3.26
C ALA A 18 1.37 -5.02 -1.82
N ARG A 19 2.70 -4.92 -1.64
CA ARG A 19 3.32 -4.94 -0.31
C ARG A 19 2.88 -3.76 0.55
N LEU A 20 2.82 -2.56 -0.02
CA LEU A 20 2.37 -1.36 0.70
C LEU A 20 0.90 -1.47 1.12
N TYR A 21 0.03 -1.88 0.20
CA TYR A 21 -1.38 -2.15 0.50
C TYR A 21 -1.51 -3.15 1.64
N LYS A 22 -0.80 -4.29 1.55
CA LYS A 22 -0.80 -5.32 2.60
C LYS A 22 -0.31 -4.80 3.95
N LEU A 23 0.76 -4.00 3.98
CA LEU A 23 1.27 -3.38 5.20
C LEU A 23 0.21 -2.49 5.84
N LEU A 24 -0.41 -1.60 5.07
CA LEU A 24 -1.45 -0.69 5.55
C LEU A 24 -2.68 -1.46 6.05
N SER A 25 -3.15 -2.47 5.32
CA SER A 25 -4.27 -3.31 5.75
C SER A 25 -3.98 -4.07 7.05
N ILE A 26 -2.75 -4.55 7.23
CA ILE A 26 -2.34 -5.21 8.49
C ILE A 26 -2.34 -4.20 9.65
N LEU A 27 -1.80 -3.00 9.45
CA LEU A 27 -1.69 -1.97 10.49
C LEU A 27 -3.03 -1.29 10.82
N ALA A 28 -3.99 -1.29 9.88
CA ALA A 28 -5.36 -0.87 10.13
C ALA A 28 -6.07 -1.75 11.17
N GLY A 29 -5.65 -3.02 11.32
CA GLY A 29 -6.12 -3.91 12.38
C GLY A 29 -5.49 -3.66 13.76
N GLY A 30 -4.56 -2.70 13.86
CA GLY A 30 -3.89 -2.31 15.11
C GLY A 30 -2.36 -2.50 15.09
N PRO A 31 -1.66 -2.05 16.14
CA PRO A 31 -0.19 -2.03 16.16
C PRO A 31 0.44 -3.43 16.04
N GLN A 32 1.46 -3.58 15.19
CA GLN A 32 2.13 -4.85 14.92
C GLN A 32 3.63 -4.79 15.20
N GLY A 33 4.19 -5.89 15.72
CA GLY A 33 5.65 -6.04 15.87
C GLY A 33 6.36 -6.18 14.52
N ARG A 34 7.65 -5.81 14.49
CA ARG A 34 8.48 -5.87 13.28
C ARG A 34 8.56 -7.28 12.69
N ASP A 35 8.91 -8.29 13.47
CA ASP A 35 9.18 -9.63 12.93
C ASP A 35 7.93 -10.30 12.31
N PRO A 36 6.73 -10.18 12.92
CA PRO A 36 5.48 -10.55 12.24
C PRO A 36 5.25 -9.82 10.92
N LEU A 37 5.56 -8.52 10.84
CA LEU A 37 5.44 -7.74 9.60
C LEU A 37 6.41 -8.26 8.53
N LEU A 38 7.68 -8.49 8.87
CA LEU A 38 8.68 -9.04 7.94
C LEU A 38 8.23 -10.39 7.36
N LYS A 39 7.73 -11.30 8.21
CA LYS A 39 7.22 -12.61 7.79
C LYS A 39 6.00 -12.49 6.87
N LYS A 40 5.01 -11.67 7.24
CA LYS A 40 3.78 -11.48 6.44
C LYS A 40 4.06 -10.79 5.10
N LEU A 41 5.00 -9.85 5.07
CA LEU A 41 5.37 -9.10 3.86
C LEU A 41 6.41 -9.82 3.00
N LYS A 42 7.04 -10.88 3.52
CA LYS A 42 8.12 -11.65 2.87
C LYS A 42 9.29 -10.75 2.45
N ILE A 43 9.72 -9.86 3.35
CA ILE A 43 10.85 -8.94 3.14
C ILE A 43 11.81 -8.99 4.33
N ASN A 44 13.06 -8.60 4.09
CA ASN A 44 14.04 -8.40 5.15
C ASN A 44 13.88 -7.02 5.81
N ALA A 45 14.63 -6.79 6.91
CA ALA A 45 14.57 -5.53 7.66
C ALA A 45 14.90 -4.30 6.80
N ARG A 46 15.90 -4.39 5.91
CA ARG A 46 16.25 -3.29 5.00
C ARG A 46 15.10 -2.98 4.04
N GLY A 47 14.47 -4.00 3.48
CA GLY A 47 13.29 -3.88 2.63
C GLY A 47 12.14 -3.21 3.38
N PHE A 48 11.90 -3.59 4.63
CA PHE A 48 10.85 -2.99 5.45
C PHE A 48 11.07 -1.49 5.69
N TYR A 49 12.26 -1.08 6.12
CA TYR A 49 12.54 0.35 6.30
C TYR A 49 12.46 1.14 4.98
N ARG A 50 12.77 0.53 3.84
CA ARG A 50 12.54 1.17 2.52
C ARG A 50 11.06 1.35 2.20
N GLU A 51 10.20 0.41 2.58
CA GLU A 51 8.75 0.58 2.42
C GLU A 51 8.21 1.66 3.37
N LEU A 52 8.69 1.73 4.62
CA LEU A 52 8.34 2.81 5.55
C LEU A 52 8.75 4.19 5.03
N GLU A 53 9.97 4.31 4.52
CA GLU A 53 10.47 5.56 3.95
C GLU A 53 9.65 5.98 2.71
N LEU A 54 9.25 5.02 1.89
CA LEU A 54 8.38 5.28 0.75
C LEU A 54 6.99 5.77 1.19
N LEU A 55 6.37 5.14 2.19
CA LEU A 55 5.10 5.61 2.76
C LEU A 55 5.23 7.03 3.30
N ARG A 56 6.31 7.31 4.04
CA ARG A 56 6.61 8.63 4.60
C ARG A 56 6.76 9.68 3.50
N SER A 57 7.46 9.38 2.41
CA SER A 57 7.61 10.27 1.25
C SER A 57 6.28 10.61 0.56
N ARG A 58 5.24 9.81 0.79
CA ARG A 58 3.87 10.02 0.30
C ARG A 58 2.93 10.59 1.36
N GLY A 59 3.47 11.02 2.50
CA GLY A 59 2.68 11.56 3.61
C GLY A 59 1.78 10.52 4.28
N ILE A 60 2.15 9.23 4.20
CA ILE A 60 1.50 8.14 4.95
C ILE A 60 2.41 7.84 6.15
N GLY A 61 1.93 8.19 7.35
CA GLY A 61 2.68 7.98 8.59
C GLY A 61 2.55 6.55 9.09
N VAL A 62 3.68 5.93 9.42
CA VAL A 62 3.72 4.66 10.15
C VAL A 62 4.76 4.82 11.25
N ASP A 63 4.28 4.95 12.47
CA ASP A 63 5.10 5.37 13.60
C ASP A 63 5.37 4.20 14.56
N PRO A 64 6.58 4.15 15.16
CA PRO A 64 6.87 3.20 16.21
C PRO A 64 6.18 3.59 17.52
N VAL A 65 5.58 2.63 18.21
CA VAL A 65 5.05 2.72 19.58
C VAL A 65 5.64 1.55 20.35
N GLY A 66 6.67 1.84 21.16
CA GLY A 66 7.49 0.80 21.79
C GLY A 66 8.17 -0.08 20.75
N THR A 67 7.88 -1.38 20.76
CA THR A 67 8.43 -2.36 19.81
C THR A 67 7.53 -2.65 18.62
N LYS A 68 6.41 -1.92 18.50
CA LYS A 68 5.39 -2.10 17.46
C LYS A 68 5.32 -0.89 16.54
N TYR A 69 4.73 -1.09 15.37
CA TYR A 69 4.42 -0.06 14.40
C TYR A 69 2.91 0.08 14.29
N HIS A 70 2.43 1.30 14.07
CA HIS A 70 1.02 1.57 13.85
C HIS A 70 0.83 2.54 12.69
N LEU A 71 -0.33 2.46 12.03
CA LEU A 71 -0.73 3.43 11.02
C LEU A 71 -1.16 4.73 11.72
N VAL A 72 -0.63 5.85 11.26
CA VAL A 72 -1.07 7.18 11.69
C VAL A 72 -2.29 7.57 10.86
N GLY A 73 -3.41 7.82 11.54
CA GLY A 73 -4.70 8.08 10.90
C GLY A 73 -5.42 6.80 10.49
N ASP A 74 -6.39 6.93 9.57
CA ASP A 74 -7.22 5.83 9.10
C ASP A 74 -6.71 5.21 7.79
N LEU A 75 -7.17 3.99 7.51
CA LEU A 75 -6.78 3.24 6.31
C LEU A 75 -7.23 3.95 5.03
N ASP A 76 -8.43 4.51 4.97
CA ASP A 76 -8.97 5.16 3.78
C ASP A 76 -8.11 6.35 3.36
N SER A 77 -7.73 7.20 4.32
CA SER A 77 -6.82 8.33 4.11
C SER A 77 -5.44 7.89 3.61
N ALA A 78 -4.93 6.76 4.09
CA ALA A 78 -3.67 6.20 3.61
C ALA A 78 -3.78 5.65 2.17
N LEU A 79 -4.87 4.94 1.86
CA LEU A 79 -5.12 4.39 0.52
C LEU A 79 -5.36 5.46 -0.54
N ALA A 80 -5.89 6.63 -0.15
CA ALA A 80 -6.02 7.78 -1.03
C ALA A 80 -4.66 8.34 -1.52
N LYS A 81 -3.58 8.07 -0.79
CA LYS A 81 -2.22 8.54 -1.11
C LYS A 81 -1.36 7.46 -1.80
N LEU A 82 -1.85 6.22 -1.86
CA LEU A 82 -1.14 5.10 -2.47
C LEU A 82 -1.56 4.97 -3.95
N PRO A 83 -0.66 5.17 -4.93
CA PRO A 83 -1.01 5.02 -6.35
C PRO A 83 -1.18 3.55 -6.73
N VAL A 84 -2.07 3.28 -7.68
CA VAL A 84 -2.10 2.01 -8.41
C VAL A 84 -1.16 2.11 -9.61
N PRO A 85 -0.18 1.20 -9.76
CA PRO A 85 0.74 1.23 -10.89
C PRO A 85 -0.01 1.18 -12.23
N ASP A 86 0.48 1.96 -13.20
CA ASP A 86 -0.06 2.06 -14.56
C ASP A 86 -1.50 2.60 -14.68
N LEU A 87 -2.18 2.87 -13.54
CA LEU A 87 -3.45 3.56 -13.49
C LEU A 87 -3.23 4.98 -12.96
N LYS A 88 -3.88 5.97 -13.58
CA LYS A 88 -3.91 7.35 -13.07
C LYS A 88 -4.87 7.49 -11.87
N LEU A 89 -4.89 6.48 -11.00
CA LEU A 89 -5.80 6.34 -9.86
C LEU A 89 -5.01 6.00 -8.60
N ASN A 90 -5.51 6.45 -7.45
CA ASN A 90 -5.07 5.89 -6.16
C ASN A 90 -5.86 4.63 -5.80
N VAL A 91 -5.36 3.87 -4.81
CA VAL A 91 -5.98 2.61 -4.40
C VAL A 91 -7.41 2.82 -3.89
N ARG A 92 -7.68 3.92 -3.17
CA ARG A 92 -9.04 4.23 -2.70
C ARG A 92 -10.01 4.43 -3.87
N GLU A 93 -9.65 5.25 -4.86
CA GLU A 93 -10.46 5.47 -6.07
C GLU A 93 -10.70 4.19 -6.84
N ALA A 94 -9.65 3.38 -7.03
CA ALA A 94 -9.75 2.12 -7.75
C ALA A 94 -10.69 1.13 -7.02
N LEU A 95 -10.62 1.07 -5.69
CA LEU A 95 -11.54 0.26 -4.88
C LEU A 95 -12.98 0.77 -4.94
N VAL A 96 -13.19 2.09 -4.97
CA VAL A 96 -14.53 2.68 -5.14
C VAL A 96 -15.09 2.34 -6.53
N LEU A 97 -14.29 2.52 -7.59
CA LEU A 97 -14.68 2.19 -8.96
C LEU A 97 -14.94 0.70 -9.18
N ALA A 98 -14.30 -0.18 -8.39
CA ALA A 98 -14.54 -1.62 -8.46
C ALA A 98 -15.86 -2.05 -7.79
N LYS A 99 -16.48 -1.20 -6.96
CA LYS A 99 -17.77 -1.49 -6.30
C LYS A 99 -18.94 -1.25 -7.25
N GLY A 100 -19.23 -2.22 -8.11
CA GLY A 100 -20.44 -2.18 -8.92
C GLY A 100 -20.83 -3.54 -9.53
N PRO A 101 -22.05 -3.68 -10.08
CA PRO A 101 -22.60 -4.98 -10.47
C PRO A 101 -22.28 -5.39 -11.91
N THR A 102 -21.65 -4.54 -12.71
CA THR A 102 -21.38 -4.80 -14.13
C THR A 102 -20.16 -5.70 -14.35
N ALA A 103 -20.04 -6.27 -15.54
CA ALA A 103 -18.87 -7.07 -15.92
C ALA A 103 -17.56 -6.26 -15.88
N ALA A 104 -17.62 -4.96 -16.18
CA ALA A 104 -16.47 -4.06 -16.11
C ALA A 104 -15.98 -3.89 -14.66
N HIS A 105 -16.89 -3.71 -13.69
CA HIS A 105 -16.54 -3.63 -12.27
C HIS A 105 -15.89 -4.94 -11.78
N ARG A 106 -16.46 -6.10 -12.13
CA ARG A 106 -15.87 -7.41 -11.79
C ARG A 106 -14.46 -7.59 -12.37
N LYS A 107 -14.25 -7.16 -13.62
CA LYS A 107 -12.93 -7.19 -14.28
C LYS A 107 -11.92 -6.32 -13.55
N LEU A 108 -12.30 -5.08 -13.22
CA LEU A 108 -11.44 -4.17 -12.45
C LEU A 108 -11.12 -4.73 -11.06
N GLN A 109 -12.11 -5.28 -10.36
CA GLN A 109 -11.91 -5.92 -9.06
C GLN A 109 -10.94 -7.10 -9.15
N SER A 110 -11.05 -7.94 -10.18
CA SER A 110 -10.11 -9.05 -10.40
C SER A 110 -8.69 -8.55 -10.65
N GLN A 111 -8.52 -7.51 -11.50
CA GLN A 111 -7.22 -6.90 -11.75
C GLN A 111 -6.61 -6.31 -10.47
N LEU A 112 -7.41 -5.62 -9.65
CA LEU A 112 -6.95 -5.09 -8.38
C LEU A 112 -6.57 -6.18 -7.40
N ASN A 113 -7.32 -7.29 -7.33
CA ASN A 113 -6.96 -8.42 -6.48
C ASN A 113 -5.62 -9.04 -6.88
N THR A 114 -5.37 -9.18 -8.18
CA THR A 114 -4.08 -9.65 -8.71
C THR A 114 -2.95 -8.66 -8.40
N LEU A 115 -3.16 -7.37 -8.67
CA LEU A 115 -2.16 -6.33 -8.44
C LEU A 115 -1.83 -6.13 -6.97
N LEU A 116 -2.84 -6.13 -6.09
CA LEU A 116 -2.69 -5.89 -4.66
C LEU A 116 -2.36 -7.17 -3.88
N GLY A 117 -2.27 -8.33 -4.56
CA GLY A 117 -2.05 -9.63 -3.93
C GLY A 117 -3.14 -10.00 -2.93
N THR A 118 -4.37 -9.49 -3.11
CA THR A 118 -5.54 -9.79 -2.26
C THR A 118 -6.26 -11.05 -2.74
N THR A 119 -5.51 -12.00 -3.28
CA THR A 119 -6.04 -13.30 -3.67
C THR A 119 -6.44 -14.04 -2.39
N ARG A 120 -7.73 -13.98 -2.04
CA ARG A 120 -8.35 -15.12 -1.35
C ARG A 120 -8.20 -16.29 -2.31
N HIS A 121 -7.24 -17.16 -2.07
CA HIS A 121 -7.29 -18.52 -2.61
C HIS A 121 -8.55 -19.14 -2.02
N ALA A 122 -9.63 -19.15 -2.80
CA ALA A 122 -10.65 -20.16 -2.66
C ALA A 122 -10.12 -21.44 -3.31
N TYR A 123 -10.53 -22.58 -2.73
CA TYR A 123 -10.11 -23.96 -2.97
C TYR A 123 -8.94 -24.42 -2.09
#